data_AF-A0ABD1EYG1-F1
#
_entry.id   AF-A0ABD1EYG1-F1
#
_cell.length_a   1.000
_cell.length_b   1.000
_cell.length_c   1.000
_cell.angle_alpha   90.00
_cell.angle_beta   90.00
_cell.angle_gamma   90.00
#
_symmetry.space_group_name_H-M   'P 1'
#
loop_
_entity.id
_entity.type
_entity.pdbx_description
1 polymer ?
#
loop_
_entity_poly.entity_id
_entity_poly.type
_entity_poly.pdbx_seq_one_letter_code
_entity_poly.pdbx_strand_id
1 'polypeptide(L)'
;MAHLKHLILIVFTCEVVNAIYDYKQLNIYDTSHELLSRNKRWLVWKEGVNWVSIIFGIGIPFEIDEQNIVLGLAAKAYYQLPNNSTYYTHPTLNFERKTRSTSRWLIYELIEHYLERYHYPDGKACLLKSICQLSSIKLEERSGLLAEIVQHILTPSTTREEIEDHGNYAYHVAEKLGKEIGNCEHIYPECPMDPLQQFSRLMTIGTYLD
;
A
#
# COMPACT_ATOMS: atom_id res chain seq x y z
N MET A 1 30.37 1.91 23.59
CA MET A 1 29.05 1.31 23.92
C MET A 1 28.05 1.95 22.97
N ALA A 2 27.88 1.35 21.80
CA ALA A 2 27.25 1.98 20.64
C ALA A 2 25.73 2.02 20.82
N HIS A 3 25.17 3.22 20.80
CA HIS A 3 23.73 3.44 20.71
C HIS A 3 23.27 3.08 19.28
N LEU A 4 22.68 1.89 19.16
CA LEU A 4 22.05 1.38 17.94
C LEU A 4 20.82 2.23 17.62
N LYS A 5 21.00 3.32 16.87
CA LYS A 5 19.89 4.11 16.32
C LYS A 5 19.38 3.37 15.09
N HIS A 6 18.21 2.75 15.21
CA HIS A 6 17.51 2.03 14.15
C HIS A 6 17.06 3.01 13.05
N LEU A 7 17.93 3.29 12.07
CA LEU A 7 17.58 4.01 10.85
C LEU A 7 17.39 2.95 9.74
N ILE A 8 16.16 2.77 9.26
CA ILE A 8 15.84 1.93 8.11
C ILE A 8 15.55 2.86 6.93
N LEU A 9 16.39 2.80 5.90
CA LEU A 9 16.32 3.58 4.67
C LEU A 9 15.66 2.73 3.57
N ILE A 10 14.44 3.08 3.14
CA ILE A 10 13.75 2.43 2.02
C ILE A 10 13.94 3.30 0.77
N VAL A 11 14.76 2.84 -0.18
CA VAL A 11 15.01 3.54 -1.44
C VAL A 11 14.07 2.97 -2.51
N PHE A 12 13.02 3.71 -2.87
CA PHE A 12 12.20 3.44 -4.05
C PHE A 12 12.77 4.21 -5.26
N THR A 13 13.63 3.57 -6.05
CA THR A 13 14.02 4.13 -7.36
C THR A 13 12.93 3.88 -8.38
N CYS A 14 12.17 4.92 -8.71
CA CYS A 14 11.20 4.92 -9.81
C CYS A 14 11.92 5.38 -11.09
N GLU A 15 12.39 4.45 -11.92
CA GLU A 15 12.87 4.79 -13.26
C GLU A 15 11.67 5.00 -14.19
N VAL A 16 11.11 6.22 -14.20
CA VAL A 16 10.28 6.67 -15.32
C VAL A 16 11.21 7.38 -16.30
N VAL A 17 11.73 6.63 -17.27
CA VAL A 17 12.43 7.23 -18.41
C VAL A 17 11.42 8.11 -19.15
N ASN A 18 11.64 9.42 -19.07
CA ASN A 18 10.84 10.47 -19.71
C ASN A 18 10.66 10.19 -21.21
N ALA A 19 9.50 9.65 -21.57
CA ALA A 19 9.03 9.59 -22.96
C ALA A 19 8.41 10.93 -23.36
N ILE A 20 9.20 12.01 -23.34
CA ILE A 20 8.84 13.27 -23.99
C ILE A 20 9.85 13.47 -25.11
N TYR A 21 9.55 12.98 -26.31
CA TYR A 21 9.95 13.58 -27.59
C TYR A 21 9.34 12.75 -28.74
N ASP A 22 8.12 13.12 -29.17
CA ASP A 22 7.81 13.18 -30.60
C ASP A 22 6.56 14.05 -30.82
N TYR A 23 6.72 15.38 -30.91
CA TYR A 23 5.70 16.21 -31.54
C TYR A 23 5.93 16.14 -33.06
N LYS A 24 5.29 15.15 -33.69
CA LYS A 24 5.26 15.07 -35.15
C LYS A 24 4.23 16.08 -35.66
N GLN A 25 4.68 17.03 -36.48
CA GLN A 25 3.78 17.88 -37.26
C GLN A 25 2.84 17.00 -38.10
N LEU A 26 1.53 17.22 -37.95
CA LEU A 26 0.48 16.55 -38.72
C LEU A 26 0.45 17.10 -40.14
N ASN A 27 1.31 16.53 -41.00
CA ASN A 27 1.11 16.56 -42.44
C ASN A 27 0.01 15.54 -42.78
N ILE A 28 -1.04 16.00 -43.46
CA ILE A 28 -2.13 15.16 -43.95
C ILE A 28 -1.58 14.36 -45.14
N TYR A 29 -1.18 13.12 -44.88
CA TYR A 29 -0.76 12.18 -45.91
C TYR A 29 -1.99 11.42 -46.42
N ASP A 30 -2.19 11.43 -47.74
CA ASP A 30 -3.22 10.65 -48.41
C ASP A 30 -2.85 9.16 -48.39
N THR A 31 -3.42 8.43 -47.44
CA THR A 31 -3.20 6.98 -47.23
C THR A 31 -4.11 6.10 -48.09
N SER A 32 -4.81 6.64 -49.08
CA SER A 32 -5.75 5.88 -49.93
C SER A 32 -5.11 4.73 -50.70
N HIS A 33 -3.79 4.80 -50.96
CA HIS A 33 -3.03 3.80 -51.71
C HIS A 33 -2.10 2.92 -50.86
N GLU A 34 -1.99 3.17 -49.55
CA GLU A 34 -1.28 2.25 -48.67
C GLU A 34 -2.22 1.14 -48.18
N LEU A 35 -1.80 -0.10 -48.32
CA LEU A 35 -2.44 -1.22 -47.65
C LEU A 35 -2.33 -0.97 -46.14
N LEU A 36 -3.42 -0.46 -45.54
CA LEU A 36 -3.54 -0.31 -44.09
C LEU A 36 -3.47 -1.70 -43.45
N SER A 37 -2.26 -2.13 -43.14
CA SER A 37 -2.01 -3.32 -42.37
C SER A 37 -2.46 -3.03 -40.94
N ARG A 38 -3.68 -3.45 -40.62
CA ARG A 38 -4.20 -3.36 -39.26
C ARG A 38 -3.40 -4.30 -38.37
N ASN A 39 -2.37 -3.76 -37.71
CA ASN A 39 -1.65 -4.49 -36.67
C ASN A 39 -2.64 -5.00 -35.62
N LYS A 40 -2.50 -6.27 -35.22
CA LYS A 40 -3.36 -6.91 -34.21
C LYS A 40 -3.28 -6.08 -32.92
N ARG A 41 -4.40 -5.47 -32.54
CA ARG A 41 -4.54 -4.78 -31.26
C ARG A 41 -4.88 -5.81 -30.20
N TRP A 42 -4.14 -5.80 -29.10
CA TRP A 42 -4.38 -6.65 -27.94
C TRP A 42 -5.29 -5.90 -26.97
N LEU A 43 -6.29 -6.59 -26.43
CA LEU A 43 -7.23 -6.02 -25.45
C LEU A 43 -6.64 -6.03 -24.02
N VAL A 44 -5.70 -6.94 -23.77
CA VAL A 44 -5.25 -7.34 -22.44
C VAL A 44 -3.74 -7.13 -22.33
N TRP A 45 -2.89 -8.09 -22.71
CA TRP A 45 -1.43 -7.90 -22.91
C TRP A 45 -0.96 -8.76 -24.09
N LYS A 46 0.17 -8.41 -24.71
CA LYS A 46 0.73 -9.17 -25.85
C LYS A 46 1.10 -10.60 -25.41
N GLU A 47 1.00 -11.57 -26.31
CA GLU A 47 1.57 -12.90 -26.08
C GLU A 47 3.11 -12.79 -26.05
N GLY A 48 3.73 -13.13 -24.90
CA GLY A 48 5.16 -12.99 -24.66
C GLY A 48 5.49 -12.77 -23.18
N VAL A 49 6.75 -12.45 -22.90
CA VAL A 49 7.22 -12.14 -21.54
C VAL A 49 6.80 -10.72 -21.14
N ASN A 50 5.62 -10.64 -20.54
CA ASN A 50 5.10 -9.43 -19.90
C ASN A 50 4.95 -9.71 -18.41
N TRP A 51 5.78 -9.05 -17.59
CA TRP A 51 5.70 -9.13 -16.14
C TRP A 51 5.80 -7.74 -15.54
N VAL A 52 5.14 -7.55 -14.40
CA VAL A 52 5.39 -6.42 -13.51
C VAL A 52 6.32 -6.90 -12.42
N SER A 53 7.40 -6.16 -12.14
CA SER A 53 8.26 -6.45 -11.00
C SER A 53 8.08 -5.41 -9.91
N ILE A 54 7.79 -5.87 -8.69
CA ILE A 54 7.76 -5.05 -7.49
C ILE A 54 9.04 -5.34 -6.71
N ILE A 55 9.79 -4.31 -6.34
CA ILE A 55 11.04 -4.44 -5.60
C ILE A 55 10.85 -3.75 -4.25
N PHE A 56 11.10 -4.49 -3.17
CA PHE A 56 11.14 -3.99 -1.80
C PHE A 56 12.58 -3.98 -1.35
N GLY A 57 13.13 -2.80 -1.09
CA GLY A 57 14.49 -2.62 -0.58
C GLY A 57 14.48 -2.07 0.84
N ILE A 58 15.22 -2.70 1.74
CA ILE A 58 15.52 -2.19 3.08
C ILE A 58 17.02 -1.98 3.16
N GLY A 59 17.47 -0.73 3.31
CA GLY A 59 18.87 -0.36 3.55
C GLY A 59 19.07 0.09 4.99
N ILE A 60 20.02 -0.49 5.70
CA ILE A 60 20.43 -0.03 7.04
C ILE A 60 21.80 0.63 6.88
N PRO A 61 21.91 1.96 7.07
CA PRO A 61 23.19 2.64 7.07
C PRO A 61 23.93 2.39 8.39
N PHE A 62 25.21 2.06 8.28
CA PHE A 62 26.14 1.95 9.40
C PHE A 62 27.24 2.99 9.23
N GLU A 63 27.39 3.84 10.25
CA GLU A 63 28.52 4.77 10.38
C GLU A 63 29.69 4.04 11.06
N ILE A 64 30.81 3.95 10.35
CA ILE A 64 32.11 3.53 10.87
C ILE A 64 33.05 4.72 10.63
N ASP A 65 33.97 5.00 11.58
CA ASP A 65 34.85 6.17 11.54
C ASP A 65 35.38 6.44 10.12
N GLU A 66 34.97 7.59 9.57
CA GLU A 66 35.27 8.15 8.24
C GLU A 66 34.61 7.53 6.99
N GLN A 67 33.78 6.48 7.08
CA GLN A 67 33.09 5.89 5.93
C GLN A 67 31.64 5.46 6.21
N ASN A 68 30.74 5.81 5.28
CA ASN A 68 29.33 5.40 5.32
C ASN A 68 29.14 4.12 4.49
N ILE A 69 28.75 3.03 5.14
CA ILE A 69 28.46 1.75 4.47
C ILE A 69 26.99 1.42 4.69
N VAL A 70 26.27 1.10 3.60
CA VAL A 70 24.84 0.72 3.66
C VAL A 70 24.71 -0.77 3.41
N LEU A 71 24.18 -1.50 4.40
CA LEU A 71 23.82 -2.91 4.25
C LEU A 71 22.36 -3.00 3.83
N GLY A 72 22.12 -3.50 2.63
CA GLY A 72 20.77 -3.58 2.04
C GLY A 72 20.28 -5.01 1.82
N LEU A 73 19.00 -5.24 2.10
CA LEU A 73 18.24 -6.41 1.66
C LEU A 73 17.25 -5.97 0.59
N ALA A 74 17.20 -6.68 -0.53
CA ALA A 74 16.24 -6.43 -1.59
C ALA A 74 15.44 -7.71 -1.89
N ALA A 75 14.12 -7.59 -1.85
CA ALA A 75 13.19 -8.63 -2.27
C ALA A 75 12.51 -8.19 -3.58
N LYS A 76 12.54 -9.06 -4.59
CA LYS A 76 11.92 -8.79 -5.90
C LYS A 76 10.80 -9.79 -6.16
N ALA A 77 9.59 -9.29 -6.30
CA ALA A 77 8.41 -10.06 -6.69
C ALA A 77 8.12 -9.83 -8.18
N TYR A 78 7.89 -10.90 -8.94
CA TYR A 78 7.52 -10.84 -10.35
C TYR A 78 6.07 -11.33 -10.51
N TYR A 79 5.20 -10.49 -11.06
CA TYR A 79 3.83 -10.85 -11.40
C TYR A 79 3.70 -10.97 -12.92
N GLN A 80 3.44 -12.18 -13.41
CA GLN A 80 3.18 -12.41 -14.83
C GLN A 80 1.82 -11.81 -15.19
N LEU A 81 1.80 -10.94 -16.20
CA LEU A 81 0.56 -10.32 -16.66
C LEU A 81 -0.26 -11.36 -17.42
N PRO A 82 -1.56 -11.49 -17.12
CA PRO A 82 -2.42 -12.45 -17.80
C PRO A 82 -2.55 -12.06 -19.27
N ASN A 83 -2.50 -13.02 -20.18
CA ASN A 83 -2.66 -12.81 -21.62
C ASN A 83 -4.11 -13.00 -22.11
N ASN A 84 -5.02 -13.40 -21.21
CA ASN A 84 -6.38 -13.80 -21.55
C ASN A 84 -7.41 -12.90 -20.85
N SER A 85 -8.42 -12.44 -21.59
CA SER A 85 -9.54 -11.64 -21.07
C SER A 85 -10.47 -12.43 -20.16
N THR A 86 -10.54 -13.75 -20.28
CA THR A 86 -11.36 -14.62 -19.42
C THR A 86 -10.99 -14.43 -17.94
N TYR A 87 -9.73 -14.11 -17.63
CA TYR A 87 -9.28 -13.85 -16.26
C TYR A 87 -10.03 -12.68 -15.59
N TYR A 88 -10.49 -11.70 -16.38
CA TYR A 88 -11.22 -10.52 -15.90
C TYR A 88 -12.73 -10.67 -16.00
N THR A 89 -13.23 -11.31 -17.07
CA THR A 89 -14.68 -11.38 -17.35
C THR A 89 -15.37 -12.57 -16.68
N HIS A 90 -14.64 -13.66 -16.50
CA HIS A 90 -15.11 -14.86 -15.83
C HIS A 90 -14.02 -15.35 -14.89
N PRO A 91 -13.86 -14.71 -13.71
CA PRO A 91 -13.00 -15.27 -12.69
C PRO A 91 -13.55 -16.67 -12.40
N THR A 92 -12.86 -17.71 -12.87
CA THR A 92 -13.14 -19.06 -12.41
C THR A 92 -12.78 -18.99 -10.93
N LEU A 93 -13.81 -18.99 -10.08
CA LEU A 93 -13.69 -19.04 -8.64
C LEU A 93 -13.15 -20.42 -8.25
N ASN A 94 -11.92 -20.72 -8.65
CA ASN A 94 -11.13 -21.76 -8.03
C ASN A 94 -10.64 -21.18 -6.71
N PHE A 95 -11.52 -21.21 -5.71
CA PHE A 95 -11.19 -21.07 -4.29
C PHE A 95 -10.16 -22.12 -3.80
N GLU A 96 -9.69 -23.00 -4.69
CA GLU A 96 -8.62 -23.96 -4.42
C GLU A 96 -7.22 -23.35 -4.45
N ARG A 97 -7.04 -22.08 -4.86
CA ARG A 97 -5.87 -21.34 -4.41
C ARG A 97 -6.10 -20.88 -2.97
N LYS A 98 -6.10 -21.86 -2.04
CA LYS A 98 -5.77 -21.69 -0.62
C LYS A 98 -4.29 -21.28 -0.46
N THR A 99 -3.80 -20.32 -1.26
CA THR A 99 -2.94 -19.32 -0.65
C THR A 99 -3.85 -18.74 0.42
N ARG A 100 -3.56 -18.98 1.71
CA ARG A 100 -4.26 -18.32 2.81
C ARG A 100 -4.52 -16.90 2.31
N SER A 101 -5.77 -16.56 1.98
CA SER A 101 -6.11 -15.16 1.79
C SER A 101 -5.64 -14.59 3.10
N THR A 102 -4.59 -13.77 3.08
CA THR A 102 -4.11 -13.10 4.27
C THR A 102 -5.33 -12.35 4.77
N SER A 103 -6.06 -12.95 5.71
CA SER A 103 -7.30 -12.37 6.19
C SER A 103 -6.90 -11.03 6.76
N ARG A 104 -7.73 -10.00 6.56
CA ARG A 104 -7.42 -8.69 7.10
C ARG A 104 -7.13 -8.76 8.62
N TRP A 105 -7.73 -9.75 9.28
CA TRP A 105 -7.44 -10.18 10.64
C TRP A 105 -5.95 -10.45 10.93
N LEU A 106 -5.21 -11.14 10.05
CA LEU A 106 -3.77 -11.37 10.26
C LEU A 106 -2.96 -10.07 10.20
N ILE A 107 -3.39 -9.12 9.35
CA ILE A 107 -2.76 -7.80 9.27
C ILE A 107 -3.05 -7.02 10.56
N TYR A 108 -4.28 -7.07 11.06
CA TYR A 108 -4.66 -6.42 12.30
C TYR A 108 -3.92 -7.01 13.50
N GLU A 109 -3.84 -8.34 13.62
CA GLU A 109 -3.05 -9.03 14.66
C GLU A 109 -1.58 -8.59 14.62
N LEU A 110 -0.98 -8.49 13.41
CA LEU A 110 0.38 -8.00 13.27
C LEU A 110 0.52 -6.54 13.74
N ILE A 111 -0.46 -5.69 13.44
CA ILE A 111 -0.45 -4.29 13.89
C ILE A 111 -0.64 -4.21 15.40
N GLU A 112 -1.58 -4.96 15.99
CA GLU A 112 -1.78 -5.02 17.44
C GLU A 112 -0.49 -5.35 18.16
N HIS A 113 0.19 -6.43 17.76
CA HIS A 113 1.47 -6.83 18.34
C HIS A 113 2.59 -5.81 18.11
N TYR A 114 2.60 -5.14 16.96
CA TYR A 114 3.55 -4.07 16.70
C TYR A 114 3.33 -2.89 17.67
N LEU A 115 2.08 -2.51 17.90
CA LEU A 115 1.71 -1.43 18.82
C LEU A 115 2.02 -1.79 20.28
N GLU A 116 1.72 -3.02 20.69
CA GLU A 116 2.08 -3.57 22.01
C GLU A 116 3.58 -3.47 22.28
N ARG A 117 4.39 -3.82 21.28
CA ARG A 117 5.85 -3.72 21.37
C ARG A 117 6.33 -2.27 21.40
N TYR A 118 5.58 -1.33 20.82
CA TYR A 118 5.97 0.07 20.66
C TYR A 118 5.43 0.97 21.79
N HIS A 119 5.52 0.52 23.04
CA HIS A 119 5.12 1.24 24.26
C HIS A 119 3.62 1.55 24.40
N TYR A 120 2.74 0.92 23.62
CA TYR A 120 1.29 1.03 23.81
C TYR A 120 0.76 -0.26 24.45
N PRO A 121 0.43 -0.27 25.76
CA PRO A 121 0.12 -1.50 26.48
C PRO A 121 -1.16 -2.20 26.00
N ASP A 122 -2.08 -1.47 25.38
CA ASP A 122 -3.27 -2.02 24.71
C ASP A 122 -3.19 -1.72 23.21
N GLY A 123 -2.49 -2.58 22.47
CA GLY A 123 -2.32 -2.43 21.02
C GLY A 123 -3.63 -2.52 20.26
N LYS A 124 -4.57 -3.33 20.75
CA LYS A 124 -5.91 -3.47 20.18
C LYS A 124 -6.71 -2.18 20.28
N ALA A 125 -6.77 -1.57 21.46
CA ALA A 125 -7.44 -0.28 21.61
C ALA A 125 -6.82 0.81 20.73
N CYS A 126 -5.49 0.82 20.59
CA CYS A 126 -4.82 1.76 19.70
C CYS A 126 -5.10 1.52 18.22
N LEU A 127 -5.23 0.27 17.79
CA LEU A 127 -5.66 -0.07 16.44
C LEU A 127 -7.11 0.38 16.19
N LEU A 128 -8.02 0.13 17.13
CA LEU A 128 -9.41 0.58 17.04
C LEU A 128 -9.52 2.11 16.97
N LYS A 129 -8.74 2.83 17.79
CA LYS A 129 -8.64 4.30 17.71
C LYS A 129 -8.15 4.78 16.35
N SER A 130 -7.15 4.10 15.78
CA SER A 130 -6.61 4.40 14.44
C SER A 130 -7.67 4.24 13.36
N ILE A 131 -8.41 3.13 13.37
CA ILE A 131 -9.48 2.85 12.42
C ILE A 131 -10.59 3.90 12.52
N CYS A 132 -11.00 4.25 13.75
CA CYS A 132 -12.01 5.28 13.99
C CYS A 132 -11.55 6.65 13.47
N GLN A 133 -10.32 7.07 13.80
CA GLN A 133 -9.81 8.37 13.36
C GLN A 133 -9.69 8.45 11.85
N LEU A 134 -9.18 7.41 11.20
CA LEU A 134 -9.06 7.36 9.75
C LEU A 134 -10.42 7.31 9.04
N SER A 135 -11.40 6.59 9.61
CA SER A 135 -12.74 6.55 9.02
C SER A 135 -13.50 7.88 9.17
N SER A 136 -13.10 8.74 10.11
CA SER A 136 -13.62 10.10 10.26
C SER A 136 -13.07 11.09 9.21
N ILE A 137 -11.94 10.78 8.58
CA ILE A 137 -11.29 11.63 7.59
C ILE A 137 -11.71 11.24 6.18
N LYS A 138 -12.00 12.24 5.36
CA LYS A 138 -12.14 12.06 3.91
C LYS A 138 -10.82 12.44 3.28
N LEU A 139 -10.14 11.48 2.66
CA LEU A 139 -8.93 11.76 1.89
C LEU A 139 -9.29 12.68 0.71
N GLU A 140 -8.60 13.81 0.60
CA GLU A 140 -8.68 14.68 -0.57
C GLU A 140 -7.87 14.07 -1.73
N GLU A 141 -8.13 14.48 -2.97
CA GLU A 141 -7.44 13.97 -4.18
C GLU A 141 -5.90 14.16 -4.14
N ARG A 142 -5.36 14.96 -3.21
CA ARG A 142 -3.92 15.21 -3.04
C ARG A 142 -3.25 14.34 -1.98
N SER A 143 -3.96 13.40 -1.36
CA SER A 143 -3.45 12.62 -0.21
C SER A 143 -2.31 11.66 -0.56
N GLY A 144 -2.05 11.40 -1.84
CA GLY A 144 -1.00 10.51 -2.31
C GLY A 144 -1.35 9.02 -2.14
N LEU A 145 -0.71 8.17 -2.94
CA LEU A 145 -1.02 6.73 -3.02
C LEU A 145 -0.89 6.00 -1.68
N LEU A 146 0.11 6.37 -0.87
CA LEU A 146 0.34 5.73 0.43
C LEU A 146 -0.82 5.98 1.41
N ALA A 147 -1.36 7.20 1.44
CA ALA A 147 -2.49 7.52 2.29
C ALA A 147 -3.73 6.71 1.89
N GLU A 148 -3.98 6.58 0.58
CA GLU A 148 -5.08 5.76 0.05
C GLU A 148 -4.92 4.28 0.40
N ILE A 149 -3.71 3.74 0.29
CA ILE A 149 -3.42 2.35 0.67
C ILE A 149 -3.68 2.14 2.16
N VAL A 150 -3.17 3.02 3.02
CA VAL A 150 -3.36 2.93 4.47
C VAL A 150 -4.84 3.02 4.83
N GLN A 151 -5.56 3.98 4.25
CA GLN A 151 -7.00 4.11 4.43
C GLN A 151 -7.73 2.84 4.02
N HIS A 152 -7.36 2.24 2.88
CA HIS A 152 -7.98 1.02 2.40
C HIS A 152 -7.70 -0.16 3.34
N ILE A 153 -6.47 -0.33 3.82
CA ILE A 153 -6.10 -1.38 4.77
C ILE A 153 -6.90 -1.24 6.07
N LEU A 154 -7.00 -0.02 6.62
CA LEU A 154 -7.65 0.27 7.90
C LEU A 154 -9.17 0.54 7.79
N THR A 155 -9.77 0.28 6.64
CA THR A 155 -11.23 0.35 6.44
C THR A 155 -11.79 -1.07 6.30
N PRO A 156 -12.29 -1.69 7.39
CA PRO A 156 -12.73 -3.09 7.37
C PRO A 156 -13.93 -3.34 6.43
N SER A 157 -14.76 -2.33 6.14
CA SER A 157 -15.84 -2.44 5.15
C SER A 157 -15.41 -2.59 3.68
N THR A 158 -14.12 -2.41 3.36
CA THR A 158 -13.62 -2.53 1.97
C THR A 158 -13.60 -3.98 1.46
N THR A 159 -13.62 -4.97 2.36
CA THR A 159 -13.68 -6.39 2.02
C THR A 159 -14.92 -7.03 2.61
N ARG A 160 -15.54 -7.92 1.83
CA ARG A 160 -16.61 -8.80 2.32
C ARG A 160 -15.97 -10.06 2.88
N GLU A 161 -15.50 -9.99 4.11
CA GLU A 161 -15.03 -11.15 4.88
C GLU A 161 -16.17 -11.63 5.79
N GLU A 162 -16.36 -12.95 5.89
CA GLU A 162 -17.30 -13.52 6.86
C GLU A 162 -16.77 -13.23 8.27
N ILE A 163 -17.63 -12.75 9.16
CA ILE A 163 -17.26 -12.46 10.56
C ILE A 163 -17.13 -13.82 11.26
N GLU A 164 -15.97 -14.44 11.13
CA GLU A 164 -15.67 -15.78 11.69
C GLU A 164 -15.59 -15.76 13.23
N ASP A 165 -15.24 -14.62 13.85
CA ASP A 165 -15.06 -14.49 15.30
C ASP A 165 -15.67 -13.19 15.86
N HIS A 166 -16.27 -13.27 17.05
CA HIS A 166 -16.89 -12.14 17.77
C HIS A 166 -15.90 -10.99 18.02
N GLY A 167 -14.60 -11.29 18.12
CA GLY A 167 -13.54 -10.30 18.30
C GLY A 167 -13.37 -9.33 17.13
N ASN A 168 -13.76 -9.75 15.92
CA ASN A 168 -13.56 -8.99 14.69
C ASN A 168 -14.66 -7.95 14.43
N TYR A 169 -15.79 -8.06 15.13
CA TYR A 169 -16.87 -7.08 15.07
C TYR A 169 -16.43 -5.71 15.58
N ALA A 170 -15.51 -5.66 16.56
CA ALA A 170 -15.01 -4.42 17.14
C ALA A 170 -14.41 -3.47 16.11
N TYR A 171 -13.74 -3.99 15.08
CA TYR A 171 -13.14 -3.17 14.02
C TYR A 171 -14.20 -2.49 13.14
N HIS A 172 -15.27 -3.20 12.79
CA HIS A 172 -16.40 -2.62 12.06
C HIS A 172 -17.14 -1.57 12.89
N VAL A 173 -17.26 -1.79 14.20
CA VAL A 173 -17.82 -0.81 15.13
C VAL A 173 -16.94 0.45 15.16
N ALA A 174 -15.62 0.31 15.30
CA ALA A 174 -14.70 1.44 15.29
C ALA A 174 -14.81 2.27 14.00
N GLU A 175 -14.88 1.59 12.84
CA GLU A 175 -15.07 2.25 11.55
C GLU A 175 -16.38 3.06 11.52
N LYS A 176 -17.49 2.45 11.96
CA LYS A 176 -18.81 3.09 12.00
C LYS A 176 -18.83 4.29 12.93
N LEU A 177 -18.24 4.17 14.12
CA LEU A 177 -18.15 5.26 15.10
C LEU A 177 -17.39 6.46 14.53
N GLY A 178 -16.28 6.24 13.83
CA GLY A 178 -15.55 7.32 13.17
C GLY A 178 -16.32 7.99 12.04
N LYS A 179 -17.13 7.23 11.27
CA LYS A 179 -17.98 7.78 10.20
C LYS A 179 -19.17 8.60 10.70
N GLU A 180 -19.81 8.16 11.78
CA GLU A 180 -21.09 8.73 12.25
C GLU A 180 -20.91 9.77 13.36
N ILE A 181 -20.05 9.48 14.35
CA ILE A 181 -19.92 10.28 15.57
C ILE A 181 -18.65 11.13 15.52
N GLY A 182 -17.56 10.54 15.02
CA GLY A 182 -16.23 11.11 15.17
C GLY A 182 -15.79 11.18 16.64
N ASN A 183 -14.80 12.02 16.93
CA ASN A 183 -14.27 12.24 18.28
C ASN A 183 -13.70 10.99 18.97
N CYS A 184 -12.90 10.23 18.22
CA CYS A 184 -12.32 8.96 18.62
C CYS A 184 -11.36 9.02 19.83
N GLU A 185 -10.89 10.22 20.21
CA GLU A 185 -10.09 10.41 21.42
C GLU A 185 -10.87 10.13 22.71
N HIS A 186 -12.14 10.50 22.76
CA HIS A 186 -13.00 10.22 23.91
C HIS A 186 -13.59 8.81 23.88
N ILE A 187 -13.69 8.20 22.70
CA ILE A 187 -14.20 6.83 22.53
C ILE A 187 -13.17 5.79 22.97
N TYR A 188 -11.89 6.04 22.68
CA TYR A 188 -10.78 5.15 23.02
C TYR A 188 -9.73 5.86 23.89
N PRO A 189 -10.07 6.26 25.13
CA PRO A 189 -9.17 6.99 26.04
C PRO A 189 -7.99 6.16 26.55
N GLU A 190 -8.11 4.84 26.52
CA GLU A 190 -7.08 3.88 26.92
C GLU A 190 -5.85 3.91 26.00
N CYS A 191 -6.01 4.41 24.77
CA CYS A 191 -4.89 4.60 23.87
C CYS A 191 -4.39 6.05 23.89
N PRO A 192 -3.19 6.31 24.45
CA PRO A 192 -2.59 7.65 24.47
C PRO A 192 -2.00 8.05 23.10
N MET A 193 -1.97 7.13 22.13
CA MET A 193 -1.47 7.41 20.79
C MET A 193 -2.41 8.36 20.05
N ASP A 194 -1.82 9.26 19.26
CA ASP A 194 -2.48 9.88 18.11
C ASP A 194 -1.95 9.21 16.82
N PRO A 195 -2.64 8.18 16.30
CA PRO A 195 -2.28 7.45 15.08
C PRO A 195 -1.91 8.35 13.91
N LEU A 196 -2.66 9.42 13.68
CA LEU A 196 -2.45 10.34 12.56
C LEU A 196 -1.16 11.14 12.71
N GLN A 197 -0.79 11.52 13.94
CA GLN A 197 0.52 12.10 14.21
C GLN A 197 1.64 11.09 14.04
N GLN A 198 1.44 9.80 14.35
CA GLN A 198 2.47 8.79 14.11
C GLN A 198 2.71 8.59 12.61
N PHE A 199 1.66 8.53 11.79
CA PHE A 199 1.78 8.51 10.33
C PHE A 199 2.39 9.80 9.79
N SER A 200 1.98 10.96 10.32
CA SER A 200 2.55 12.25 9.93
C SER A 200 4.02 12.38 10.34
N ARG A 201 4.45 11.80 11.46
CA ARG A 201 5.87 11.71 11.84
C ARG A 201 6.63 10.77 10.91
N LEU A 202 6.05 9.64 10.54
CA LEU A 202 6.65 8.75 9.53
C LEU A 202 6.80 9.44 8.17
N MET A 203 5.81 10.25 7.76
CA MET A 203 5.86 11.03 6.50
C MET A 203 6.77 12.26 6.61
N THR A 204 6.78 12.98 7.74
CA THR A 204 7.62 14.18 7.94
C THR A 204 9.06 13.84 8.26
N ILE A 205 9.38 12.67 8.81
CA ILE A 205 10.76 12.15 8.82
C ILE A 205 11.33 12.08 7.40
N GLY A 206 10.49 11.89 6.38
CA GLY A 206 10.87 12.00 4.98
C GLY A 206 11.08 13.42 4.46
N THR A 207 10.52 14.46 5.12
CA THR A 207 10.63 15.87 4.69
C THR A 207 11.60 16.72 5.51
N TYR A 208 12.05 16.23 6.67
CA TYR A 208 13.08 16.88 7.51
C TYR A 208 14.50 16.39 7.19
N LEU A 209 14.65 15.57 6.15
CA LEU A 209 15.93 15.07 5.63
C LEU A 209 16.05 15.35 4.11
N ASP A 210 15.51 16.49 3.66
CA ASP A 210 15.98 17.18 2.45
C ASP A 210 17.05 18.22 2.84
#